data_AF-A0A554LBB3-F1
#
_entry.id   AF-A0A554LBB3-F1
#
_cell.length_a   1.000
_cell.length_b   1.000
_cell.length_c   1.000
_cell.angle_alpha   90.00
_cell.angle_beta   90.00
_cell.angle_gamma   90.00
#
_symmetry.space_group_name_H-M   'P 1'
#
loop_
_entity.id
_entity.type
_entity.pdbx_description
1 polymer ?
#
loop_
_entity_poly.entity_id
_entity_poly.type
_entity_poly.pdbx_seq_one_letter_code
_entity_poly.pdbx_strand_id
1 'polypeptide(L)'
;MPFRKTVFASEQYYHIFNRGVASQPVFITRRDYERFSTTLSYYQFYDPPLRLSKLLQLSKETRESYLSEMYAKKNKIVEVVAYCFMPNHFHLLLKQVREGGISRFLRLSVNSYAKYFNTKNKRGGSLFQDMFKAVRIESDEQLIHVSRYVHINPLVSYLVIAKELLNFPWSSLRTYVFGQEDKLVVPDIVLSNFKNGKDYLKFALDQENYGKELEKIKHLMLE
;
A
#
# COMPACT_ATOMS: atom_id res chain seq x y z
N MET A 1 -20.41 1.98 17.12
CA MET A 1 -19.34 1.81 16.11
C MET A 1 -18.89 3.20 15.68
N PRO A 2 -17.58 3.49 15.61
CA PRO A 2 -17.12 4.79 15.12
C PRO A 2 -17.52 4.95 13.65
N PHE A 3 -18.12 6.09 13.33
CA PHE A 3 -18.60 6.43 11.98
C PHE A 3 -17.43 6.96 11.14
N ARG A 4 -17.29 6.47 9.89
CA ARG A 4 -16.32 7.01 8.93
C ARG A 4 -16.97 8.15 8.15
N LYS A 5 -16.44 9.36 8.26
CA LYS A 5 -16.90 10.53 7.48
C LYS A 5 -16.58 10.38 5.99
N THR A 6 -15.43 9.79 5.65
CA THR A 6 -14.98 9.61 4.26
C THR A 6 -15.85 8.59 3.53
N VAL A 7 -16.61 9.05 2.53
CA VAL A 7 -17.34 8.20 1.58
C VAL A 7 -16.39 7.86 0.43
N PHE A 8 -16.21 6.57 0.15
CA PHE A 8 -15.39 6.11 -0.97
C PHE A 8 -16.23 6.00 -2.24
N ALA A 9 -15.92 6.82 -3.25
CA ALA A 9 -16.56 6.77 -4.55
C ALA A 9 -15.70 5.96 -5.54
N SER A 10 -16.35 5.27 -6.49
CA SER A 10 -15.66 4.55 -7.56
C SER A 10 -14.90 5.51 -8.48
N GLU A 11 -13.83 5.03 -9.08
CA GLU A 11 -12.89 5.78 -9.92
C GLU A 11 -12.20 6.97 -9.21
N GLN A 12 -12.26 7.04 -7.88
CA GLN A 12 -11.58 8.06 -7.08
C GLN A 12 -10.37 7.48 -6.35
N TYR A 13 -9.40 8.35 -6.07
CA TYR A 13 -8.13 8.01 -5.43
C TYR A 13 -8.11 8.44 -3.96
N TYR A 14 -7.44 7.63 -3.14
CA TYR A 14 -7.36 7.85 -1.70
C TYR A 14 -5.97 7.49 -1.19
N HIS A 15 -5.41 8.36 -0.36
CA HIS A 15 -4.27 8.01 0.49
C HIS A 15 -4.77 7.36 1.76
N ILE A 16 -4.25 6.17 2.05
CA ILE A 16 -4.71 5.31 3.13
C ILE A 16 -3.52 4.87 3.95
N PHE A 17 -3.67 4.93 5.27
CA PHE A 17 -2.63 4.51 6.17
C PHE A 17 -3.17 4.00 7.49
N ASN A 18 -2.41 3.11 8.11
CA ASN A 18 -2.68 2.63 9.46
C ASN A 18 -1.37 2.28 10.17
N ARG A 19 -1.36 2.37 11.50
CA ARG A 19 -0.20 2.18 12.37
C ARG A 19 -0.50 1.09 13.41
N GLY A 20 0.54 0.43 13.90
CA GLY A 20 0.44 -0.46 15.05
C GLY A 20 -0.14 0.23 16.28
N VAL A 21 -0.90 -0.49 17.10
CA VAL A 21 -1.34 0.04 18.40
C VAL A 21 -0.13 0.45 19.24
N ALA A 22 -0.23 1.57 19.95
CA ALA A 22 0.89 2.18 20.69
C ALA A 22 2.17 2.37 19.85
N SER A 23 2.04 2.60 18.54
CA SER A 23 3.17 2.76 17.61
C SER A 23 4.12 1.55 17.54
N GLN A 24 3.68 0.37 17.99
CA GLN A 24 4.50 -0.83 17.98
C GLN A 24 4.86 -1.26 16.54
N PRO A 25 6.03 -1.88 16.32
CA PRO A 25 6.35 -2.51 15.05
C PRO A 25 5.32 -3.56 14.64
N VAL A 26 4.87 -3.49 13.39
CA VAL A 26 3.95 -4.44 12.76
C VAL A 26 4.63 -5.26 11.67
N PHE A 27 5.81 -4.88 11.20
CA PHE A 27 6.67 -5.67 10.31
C PHE A 27 8.06 -5.83 10.95
N ILE A 28 8.31 -7.00 11.55
CA ILE A 28 9.54 -7.25 12.31
C ILE A 28 10.57 -7.95 11.43
N THR A 29 10.13 -8.94 10.65
CA THR A 29 11.03 -9.72 9.79
C THR A 29 10.70 -9.50 8.32
N ARG A 30 11.65 -9.82 7.43
CA ARG A 30 11.44 -9.85 5.97
C ARG A 30 10.15 -10.58 5.57
N ARG A 31 9.89 -11.72 6.22
CA ARG A 31 8.69 -12.54 6.00
C ARG A 31 7.39 -11.82 6.32
N ASP A 32 7.40 -10.87 7.25
CA ASP A 32 6.23 -10.10 7.63
C ASP A 32 5.83 -9.12 6.52
N TYR A 33 6.82 -8.41 5.96
CA TYR A 33 6.62 -7.55 4.78
C TYR A 33 6.15 -8.34 3.56
N GLU A 34 6.81 -9.46 3.24
CA GLU A 34 6.43 -10.34 2.12
C GLU A 34 5.01 -10.90 2.32
N ARG A 35 4.66 -11.27 3.55
CA ARG A 35 3.32 -11.76 3.89
C ARG A 35 2.27 -10.67 3.68
N PHE A 36 2.55 -9.43 4.07
CA PHE A 36 1.62 -8.32 3.87
C PHE A 36 1.45 -7.97 2.40
N SER A 37 2.55 -7.88 1.63
CA SER A 37 2.51 -7.70 0.17
C SER A 37 1.67 -8.78 -0.52
N THR A 38 1.93 -10.06 -0.19
CA THR A 38 1.13 -11.19 -0.69
C THR A 38 -0.35 -11.06 -0.33
N THR A 39 -0.64 -10.57 0.87
CA THR A 39 -2.02 -10.39 1.36
C THR A 39 -2.75 -9.32 0.55
N LEU A 40 -2.11 -8.17 0.31
CA LEU A 40 -2.68 -7.10 -0.50
C LEU A 40 -2.87 -7.56 -1.96
N SER A 41 -1.87 -8.21 -2.54
CA SER A 41 -1.95 -8.71 -3.92
C SER A 41 -3.08 -9.72 -4.10
N TYR A 42 -3.36 -10.54 -3.09
CA TYR A 42 -4.46 -11.51 -3.12
C TYR A 42 -5.84 -10.87 -2.98
N TYR A 43 -6.01 -9.92 -2.06
CA TYR A 43 -7.33 -9.35 -1.73
C TYR A 43 -7.75 -8.15 -2.60
N GLN A 44 -6.90 -7.70 -3.55
CA GLN A 44 -7.29 -6.66 -4.50
C GLN A 44 -8.36 -7.11 -5.52
N PHE A 45 -8.69 -8.41 -5.56
CA PHE A 45 -9.69 -8.99 -6.45
C PHE A 45 -11.04 -9.20 -5.77
N TYR A 46 -12.10 -9.16 -6.57
CA TYR A 46 -13.44 -9.44 -6.10
C TYR A 46 -13.59 -10.94 -5.76
N ASP A 47 -14.01 -11.19 -4.52
CA ASP A 47 -14.48 -12.48 -4.03
C ASP A 47 -13.52 -13.65 -4.27
N PRO A 48 -12.32 -13.62 -3.65
CA PRO A 48 -11.41 -14.75 -3.72
C PRO A 48 -12.10 -15.99 -3.12
N PRO A 49 -12.20 -17.10 -3.86
CA PRO A 49 -12.94 -18.29 -3.42
C PRO A 49 -12.41 -18.91 -2.10
N LEU A 50 -11.15 -18.64 -1.75
CA LEU A 50 -10.49 -19.17 -0.57
C LEU A 50 -9.98 -18.05 0.34
N ARG A 51 -9.86 -18.36 1.63
CA ARG A 51 -9.06 -17.52 2.53
C ARG A 51 -7.58 -17.71 2.18
N LEU A 52 -6.79 -16.64 2.24
CA LEU A 52 -5.36 -16.70 1.92
C LEU A 52 -4.61 -17.76 2.74
N SER A 53 -4.99 -17.97 4.01
CA SER A 53 -4.39 -19.02 4.84
C SER A 53 -4.58 -20.43 4.27
N LYS A 54 -5.75 -20.72 3.69
CA LYS A 54 -6.04 -22.01 3.04
C LYS A 54 -5.30 -22.12 1.71
N LEU A 55 -5.31 -21.05 0.91
CA LEU A 55 -4.58 -21.00 -0.35
C LEU A 55 -3.09 -21.32 -0.16
N LEU A 56 -2.47 -20.77 0.90
CA LEU A 56 -1.04 -20.97 1.17
C LEU A 56 -0.69 -22.35 1.74
N GLN A 57 -1.68 -23.18 2.08
CA GLN A 57 -1.49 -24.58 2.45
C GLN A 57 -1.55 -25.54 1.25
N LEU A 58 -2.01 -25.06 0.09
CA LEU A 58 -2.05 -25.86 -1.14
C LEU A 58 -0.64 -26.15 -1.65
N SER A 59 -0.52 -27.19 -2.50
CA SER A 59 0.70 -27.43 -3.26
C SER A 59 1.03 -26.21 -4.14
N LYS A 60 2.32 -26.06 -4.48
CA LYS A 60 2.78 -24.95 -5.32
C LYS A 60 2.02 -24.89 -6.63
N GLU A 61 1.88 -26.03 -7.31
CA GLU A 61 1.21 -26.15 -8.60
C GLU A 61 -0.27 -25.75 -8.53
N THR A 62 -1.03 -26.30 -7.58
CA THR A 62 -2.46 -25.96 -7.42
C THR A 62 -2.65 -24.49 -7.07
N ARG A 63 -1.78 -23.94 -6.21
CA ARG A 63 -1.80 -22.52 -5.86
C ARG A 63 -1.52 -21.62 -7.06
N GLU A 64 -0.55 -21.97 -7.89
CA GLU A 64 -0.18 -21.19 -9.09
C GLU A 64 -1.26 -21.21 -10.16
N SER A 65 -1.89 -22.38 -10.38
CA SER A 65 -3.05 -22.51 -11.25
C SER A 65 -4.20 -21.59 -10.80
N TYR A 66 -4.55 -21.66 -9.51
CA TYR A 66 -5.61 -20.83 -8.93
C TYR A 66 -5.33 -19.32 -9.04
N LEU A 67 -4.11 -18.91 -8.70
CA LEU A 67 -3.72 -17.50 -8.80
C LEU A 67 -3.76 -17.01 -10.24
N SER A 68 -3.30 -17.82 -11.19
CA SER A 68 -3.32 -17.48 -12.62
C SER A 68 -4.75 -17.26 -13.12
N GLU A 69 -5.69 -18.15 -12.77
CA GLU A 69 -7.11 -17.98 -13.11
C GLU A 69 -7.70 -16.69 -12.50
N MET A 70 -7.37 -16.41 -11.24
CA MET A 70 -7.83 -15.20 -10.55
C MET A 70 -7.28 -13.93 -11.22
N TYR A 71 -6.00 -13.90 -11.58
CA TYR A 71 -5.40 -12.78 -12.29
C TYR A 71 -5.99 -12.59 -13.70
N ALA A 72 -6.30 -13.68 -14.40
CA ALA A 72 -6.88 -13.65 -15.75
C ALA A 72 -8.30 -13.03 -15.77
N LYS A 73 -9.08 -13.19 -14.69
CA LYS A 73 -10.44 -12.62 -14.59
C LYS A 73 -10.49 -11.09 -14.54
N LYS A 74 -9.36 -10.41 -14.27
CA LYS A 74 -9.23 -8.94 -14.23
C LYS A 74 -10.34 -8.22 -13.42
N ASN A 75 -10.83 -8.86 -12.35
CA ASN A 75 -11.98 -8.39 -11.57
C ASN A 75 -11.57 -7.60 -10.30
N LYS A 76 -10.57 -6.72 -10.43
CA LYS A 76 -10.07 -5.92 -9.30
C LYS A 76 -11.19 -5.08 -8.67
N ILE A 77 -11.16 -4.96 -7.34
CA ILE A 77 -12.03 -4.05 -6.56
C ILE A 77 -11.33 -2.75 -6.20
N VAL A 78 -9.99 -2.78 -6.21
CA VAL A 78 -9.10 -1.64 -6.00
C VAL A 78 -7.88 -1.77 -6.91
N GLU A 79 -7.25 -0.66 -7.23
CA GLU A 79 -5.89 -0.63 -7.77
C GLU A 79 -4.98 0.02 -6.74
N VAL A 80 -3.82 -0.59 -6.49
CA VAL A 80 -2.78 0.03 -5.67
C VAL A 80 -1.89 0.83 -6.60
N VAL A 81 -1.92 2.15 -6.48
CA VAL A 81 -1.10 3.06 -7.30
C VAL A 81 0.31 3.15 -6.77
N ALA A 82 0.47 3.26 -5.44
CA ALA A 82 1.76 3.27 -4.77
C ALA A 82 1.65 2.70 -3.35
N TYR A 83 2.74 2.18 -2.80
CA TYR A 83 2.81 1.74 -1.41
C TYR A 83 4.19 1.98 -0.79
N CYS A 84 4.19 2.08 0.54
CA CYS A 84 5.39 1.97 1.36
C CYS A 84 5.03 1.33 2.70
N PHE A 85 5.76 0.28 3.10
CA PHE A 85 5.60 -0.40 4.38
C PHE A 85 6.74 0.00 5.30
N MET A 86 6.39 0.66 6.40
CA MET A 86 7.30 1.15 7.42
C MET A 86 7.23 0.22 8.64
N PRO A 87 8.27 0.09 9.46
CA PRO A 87 8.31 -0.91 10.55
C PRO A 87 7.05 -0.96 11.42
N ASN A 88 6.42 0.17 11.73
CA ASN A 88 5.22 0.27 12.55
C ASN A 88 3.95 0.74 11.82
N HIS A 89 3.98 1.00 10.51
CA HIS A 89 2.80 1.48 9.76
C HIS A 89 2.91 1.20 8.26
N PHE A 90 1.84 1.45 7.52
CA PHE A 90 1.89 1.40 6.05
C PHE A 90 1.20 2.62 5.46
N HIS A 91 1.63 2.97 4.25
CA HIS A 91 0.96 3.90 3.36
C HIS A 91 0.60 3.21 2.06
N LEU A 92 -0.64 3.44 1.60
CA LEU A 92 -1.19 2.96 0.35
C LEU A 92 -1.84 4.14 -0.38
N LEU A 93 -1.55 4.29 -1.66
CA LEU A 93 -2.32 5.14 -2.56
C LEU A 93 -3.22 4.23 -3.38
N LEU A 94 -4.53 4.29 -3.16
CA LEU A 94 -5.49 3.37 -3.76
C LEU A 94 -6.47 4.10 -4.68
N LYS A 95 -6.81 3.47 -5.80
CA LYS A 95 -8.01 3.79 -6.58
C LYS A 95 -9.12 2.81 -6.19
N GLN A 96 -10.32 3.32 -5.92
CA GLN A 96 -11.49 2.44 -5.79
C GLN A 96 -12.02 2.10 -7.18
N VAL A 97 -12.03 0.82 -7.56
CA VAL A 97 -12.55 0.38 -8.88
C VAL A 97 -14.03 -0.03 -8.78
N ARG A 98 -14.44 -0.58 -7.64
CA ARG A 98 -15.83 -0.97 -7.38
C ARG A 98 -16.34 -0.36 -6.10
N GLU A 99 -17.65 -0.13 -6.04
CA GLU A 99 -18.30 0.39 -4.85
C GLU A 99 -17.97 -0.48 -3.62
N GLY A 100 -17.56 0.17 -2.52
CA GLY A 100 -17.15 -0.50 -1.29
C GLY A 100 -15.83 -1.29 -1.40
N GLY A 101 -15.12 -1.19 -2.53
CA GLY A 101 -13.90 -1.93 -2.83
C GLY A 101 -12.79 -1.68 -1.82
N ILE A 102 -12.51 -0.41 -1.50
CA ILE A 102 -11.47 -0.04 -0.52
C ILE A 102 -11.79 -0.61 0.86
N SER A 103 -13.02 -0.42 1.34
CA SER A 103 -13.47 -0.91 2.64
C SER A 103 -13.36 -2.44 2.73
N ARG A 104 -13.77 -3.16 1.68
CA ARG A 104 -13.64 -4.63 1.61
C ARG A 104 -12.18 -5.06 1.58
N PHE A 105 -11.39 -4.45 0.70
CA PHE A 105 -9.96 -4.72 0.52
C PHE A 105 -9.18 -4.60 1.83
N LEU A 106 -9.30 -3.46 2.51
CA LEU A 106 -8.58 -3.22 3.76
C LEU A 106 -9.09 -4.10 4.89
N ARG A 107 -10.40 -4.30 5.00
CA ARG A 107 -10.96 -5.21 6.01
C ARG A 107 -10.37 -6.61 5.88
N LEU A 108 -10.32 -7.17 4.67
CA LEU A 108 -9.77 -8.51 4.46
C LEU A 108 -8.26 -8.54 4.67
N SER A 109 -7.53 -7.58 4.10
CA SER A 109 -6.07 -7.55 4.14
C SER A 109 -5.52 -7.33 5.56
N VAL A 110 -6.02 -6.31 6.26
CA VAL A 110 -5.59 -5.97 7.61
C VAL A 110 -5.93 -7.09 8.60
N ASN A 111 -7.15 -7.66 8.52
CA ASN A 111 -7.55 -8.75 9.42
C ASN A 111 -6.76 -10.04 9.15
N SER A 112 -6.55 -10.39 7.87
CA SER A 112 -5.76 -11.57 7.49
C SER A 112 -4.32 -11.45 8.03
N TYR A 113 -3.71 -10.28 7.84
CA TYR A 113 -2.35 -10.03 8.32
C TYR A 113 -2.25 -9.99 9.84
N ALA A 114 -3.15 -9.27 10.52
CA ALA A 114 -3.18 -9.20 11.98
C ALA A 114 -3.33 -10.58 12.61
N LYS A 115 -4.19 -11.44 12.05
CA LYS A 115 -4.33 -12.83 12.51
C LYS A 115 -3.04 -13.62 12.32
N TYR A 116 -2.40 -13.53 11.15
CA TYR A 116 -1.09 -14.16 10.91
C TYR A 116 -0.05 -13.70 11.94
N PHE A 117 0.09 -12.39 12.14
CA PHE A 117 1.06 -11.81 13.05
C PHE A 117 0.81 -12.26 14.50
N ASN A 118 -0.46 -12.25 14.93
CA ASN A 118 -0.85 -12.68 16.28
C ASN A 118 -0.56 -14.15 16.52
N THR A 119 -0.91 -15.02 15.57
CA THR A 119 -0.61 -16.46 15.68
C THR A 119 0.89 -16.71 15.70
N LYS A 120 1.67 -16.07 14.83
CA LYS A 120 3.14 -16.19 14.78
C LYS A 120 3.79 -15.76 16.11
N ASN A 121 3.34 -14.65 16.69
CA ASN A 121 3.94 -14.04 17.88
C ASN A 121 3.22 -14.40 19.20
N LYS A 122 2.28 -15.35 19.18
CA LYS A 122 1.45 -15.76 20.33
C LYS A 122 0.81 -14.57 21.07
N ARG A 123 0.32 -13.58 20.30
CA ARG A 123 -0.24 -12.32 20.82
C ARG A 123 -1.77 -12.31 20.76
N GLY A 124 -2.41 -11.67 21.73
CA GLY A 124 -3.83 -11.32 21.70
C GLY A 124 -4.09 -9.86 21.32
N GLY A 125 -5.33 -9.53 20.96
CA GLY A 125 -5.79 -8.16 20.73
C GLY A 125 -5.45 -7.55 19.36
N SER A 126 -5.86 -6.29 19.17
CA SER A 126 -5.69 -5.53 17.92
C SER A 126 -4.21 -5.30 17.60
N LEU A 127 -3.81 -5.48 16.33
CA LEU A 127 -2.44 -5.20 15.87
C LEU A 127 -2.27 -3.75 15.48
N PHE A 128 -3.21 -3.28 14.65
CA PHE A 128 -3.28 -1.90 14.18
C PHE A 128 -4.26 -1.10 15.02
N GLN A 129 -4.12 0.23 14.97
CA GLN A 129 -5.13 1.16 15.46
C GLN A 129 -6.47 0.89 14.76
N ASP A 130 -7.56 1.20 15.46
CA ASP A 130 -8.93 0.77 15.11
C ASP A 130 -9.28 1.02 13.64
N MET A 131 -9.54 2.27 13.26
CA MET A 131 -9.87 2.62 11.88
C MET A 131 -8.64 3.13 11.14
N PHE A 132 -8.36 2.56 9.97
CA PHE A 132 -7.40 3.14 9.03
C PHE A 132 -7.82 4.56 8.67
N LYS A 133 -6.85 5.47 8.57
CA LYS A 133 -7.08 6.83 8.10
C LYS A 133 -7.13 6.82 6.58
N ALA A 134 -7.97 7.68 6.01
CA ALA A 134 -8.12 7.79 4.57
C ALA A 134 -8.41 9.23 4.19
N VAL A 135 -7.68 9.75 3.22
CA VAL A 135 -7.91 11.07 2.65
C VAL A 135 -8.11 10.97 1.15
N ARG A 136 -9.11 11.68 0.64
CA ARG A 136 -9.42 11.71 -0.79
C ARG A 136 -8.38 12.55 -1.52
N ILE A 137 -8.02 12.10 -2.71
CA ILE A 137 -7.23 12.88 -3.65
C ILE A 137 -8.19 13.62 -4.58
N GLU A 138 -8.01 14.93 -4.70
CA GLU A 138 -8.92 15.85 -5.39
C GLU A 138 -8.38 16.34 -6.73
N SER A 139 -7.08 16.15 -7.01
CA SER A 139 -6.46 16.52 -8.28
C SER A 139 -5.31 15.59 -8.68
N ASP A 140 -4.95 15.60 -9.96
CA ASP A 140 -3.82 14.85 -10.50
C ASP A 140 -2.48 15.34 -9.93
N GLU A 141 -2.34 16.65 -9.71
CA GLU A 141 -1.17 17.23 -9.02
C GLU A 141 -1.05 16.65 -7.60
N GLN A 142 -2.14 16.64 -6.83
CA GLN A 142 -2.14 16.05 -5.49
C GLN A 142 -1.81 14.55 -5.53
N LEU A 143 -2.28 13.82 -6.55
CA LEU A 143 -1.97 12.39 -6.74
C LEU A 143 -0.46 12.17 -6.89
N ILE A 144 0.21 12.98 -7.71
CA ILE A 144 1.65 12.89 -7.97
C ILE A 144 2.44 13.22 -6.68
N HIS A 145 2.06 14.28 -5.97
CA HIS A 145 2.73 14.69 -4.73
C HIS A 145 2.53 13.69 -3.59
N VAL A 146 1.34 13.09 -3.48
CA VAL A 146 1.09 12.02 -2.50
C VAL A 146 1.87 10.75 -2.87
N SER A 147 1.93 10.37 -4.15
CA SER A 147 2.77 9.25 -4.61
C SER A 147 4.23 9.47 -4.20
N ARG A 148 4.74 10.69 -4.42
CA ARG A 148 6.08 11.09 -3.93
C ARG A 148 6.21 10.91 -2.43
N TYR A 149 5.29 11.46 -1.64
CA TYR A 149 5.32 11.34 -0.18
C TYR A 149 5.36 9.89 0.29
N VAL A 150 4.52 9.02 -0.30
CA VAL A 150 4.50 7.58 -0.01
C VAL A 150 5.90 6.98 -0.22
N HIS A 151 6.55 7.26 -1.35
CA HIS A 151 7.85 6.67 -1.65
C HIS A 151 9.02 7.24 -0.85
N ILE A 152 8.99 8.52 -0.48
CA ILE A 152 10.07 9.15 0.32
C ILE A 152 9.84 9.02 1.83
N ASN A 153 8.75 8.40 2.28
CA ASN A 153 8.46 8.23 3.69
C ASN A 153 9.63 7.59 4.51
N PRO A 154 10.38 6.61 3.98
CA PRO A 154 11.59 6.10 4.65
C PRO A 154 12.67 7.18 4.88
N LEU A 155 12.83 8.12 3.95
CA LEU A 155 13.75 9.25 4.07
C LEU A 155 13.27 10.26 5.10
N VAL A 156 11.98 10.61 5.05
CA VAL A 156 11.34 11.57 5.96
C VAL A 156 11.35 11.08 7.40
N SER A 157 11.21 9.78 7.60
CA SER A 157 11.27 9.14 8.92
C SER A 157 12.70 8.85 9.39
N TYR A 158 13.72 9.32 8.66
CA TYR A 158 15.15 9.08 8.93
C TYR A 158 15.54 7.59 9.00
N LEU A 159 14.76 6.70 8.37
CA LEU A 159 15.04 5.27 8.33
C LEU A 159 16.16 4.94 7.33
N VAL A 160 16.26 5.72 6.26
CA VAL A 160 17.31 5.63 5.25
C VAL A 160 17.75 7.03 4.86
N ILE A 161 18.99 7.16 4.38
CA ILE A 161 19.45 8.39 3.72
C ILE A 161 19.11 8.38 2.22
N ALA A 162 19.15 9.53 1.56
CA ALA A 162 18.69 9.67 0.18
C ALA A 162 19.35 8.67 -0.80
N LYS A 163 20.65 8.41 -0.64
CA LYS A 163 21.40 7.44 -1.45
C LYS A 163 20.93 5.98 -1.28
N GLU A 164 20.24 5.68 -0.18
CA GLU A 164 19.76 4.35 0.18
C GLU A 164 18.27 4.17 -0.12
N LEU A 165 17.55 5.22 -0.54
CA LEU A 165 16.10 5.15 -0.75
C LEU A 165 15.71 4.07 -1.77
N LEU A 166 16.45 3.94 -2.88
CA LEU A 166 16.23 2.89 -3.88
C LEU A 166 16.54 1.47 -3.35
N ASN A 167 17.34 1.36 -2.30
CA ASN A 167 17.66 0.09 -1.66
C ASN A 167 16.60 -0.34 -0.65
N PHE A 168 15.69 0.56 -0.25
CA PHE A 168 14.58 0.23 0.63
C PHE A 168 13.58 -0.67 -0.11
N PRO A 169 13.47 -1.97 0.25
CA PRO A 169 12.77 -2.95 -0.58
C PRO A 169 11.26 -2.95 -0.36
N TRP A 170 10.77 -2.25 0.66
CA TRP A 170 9.38 -2.31 1.11
C TRP A 170 8.53 -1.15 0.58
N SER A 171 8.78 -0.78 -0.67
CA SER A 171 8.17 0.35 -1.36
C SER A 171 8.04 0.05 -2.85
N SER A 172 6.99 0.56 -3.49
CA SER A 172 6.82 0.46 -4.95
C SER A 172 7.78 1.33 -5.76
N LEU A 173 8.64 2.13 -5.13
CA LEU A 173 9.54 3.06 -5.82
C LEU A 173 10.42 2.36 -6.88
N ARG A 174 10.87 1.13 -6.62
CA ARG A 174 11.68 0.38 -7.58
C ARG A 174 10.92 0.02 -8.85
N THR A 175 9.62 -0.29 -8.75
CA THR A 175 8.76 -0.50 -9.91
C THR A 175 8.64 0.78 -10.73
N TYR A 176 8.50 1.92 -10.06
CA TYR A 176 8.46 3.23 -10.72
C TYR A 176 9.76 3.56 -11.48
N VAL A 177 10.92 3.28 -10.87
CA VAL A 177 12.22 3.69 -11.42
C VAL A 177 12.76 2.72 -12.46
N PHE A 178 12.59 1.41 -12.23
CA PHE A 178 13.20 0.35 -13.02
C PHE A 178 12.22 -0.46 -13.87
N GLY A 179 10.91 -0.24 -13.74
CA GLY A 179 9.89 -1.02 -14.46
C GLY A 179 9.84 -2.49 -14.05
N GLN A 180 10.22 -2.81 -12.80
CA GLN A 180 10.15 -4.18 -12.28
C GLN A 180 8.69 -4.64 -12.19
N GLU A 181 8.40 -5.86 -12.68
CA GLU A 181 7.07 -6.45 -12.57
C GLU A 181 6.65 -6.58 -11.10
N ASP A 182 5.53 -5.93 -10.75
CA ASP A 182 4.91 -6.03 -9.44
C ASP A 182 3.40 -6.23 -9.63
N LYS A 183 2.89 -7.37 -9.17
CA LYS A 183 1.47 -7.76 -9.30
C LYS A 183 0.54 -6.93 -8.42
N LEU A 184 1.09 -6.20 -7.45
CA LEU A 184 0.32 -5.36 -6.54
C LEU A 184 0.06 -3.98 -7.17
N VAL A 185 1.06 -3.37 -7.80
CA VAL A 185 1.04 -1.95 -8.14
C VAL A 185 0.64 -1.68 -9.60
N VAL A 186 -0.08 -0.59 -9.82
CA VAL A 186 -0.48 -0.06 -11.14
C VAL A 186 -0.01 1.40 -11.20
N PRO A 187 1.23 1.66 -11.66
CA PRO A 187 1.87 2.97 -11.50
C PRO A 187 1.51 3.96 -12.63
N ASP A 188 0.84 3.50 -13.69
CA ASP A 188 0.67 4.20 -14.97
C ASP A 188 0.06 5.60 -14.84
N ILE A 189 -0.94 5.76 -13.96
CA ILE A 189 -1.60 7.06 -13.76
C ILE A 189 -0.63 8.13 -13.25
N VAL A 190 0.39 7.74 -12.48
CA VAL A 190 1.42 8.67 -12.01
C VAL A 190 2.53 8.77 -13.04
N LEU A 191 3.05 7.63 -13.52
CA LEU A 191 4.21 7.59 -14.42
C LEU A 191 3.96 8.25 -15.77
N SER A 192 2.71 8.31 -16.26
CA SER A 192 2.35 9.01 -17.49
C SER A 192 2.65 10.52 -17.45
N ASN A 193 2.86 11.10 -16.27
CA ASN A 193 3.27 12.50 -16.08
C ASN A 193 4.79 12.72 -16.18
N PHE A 194 5.57 11.65 -16.37
CA PHE A 194 7.02 11.68 -16.41
C PHE A 194 7.53 11.00 -17.68
N LYS A 195 8.65 11.47 -18.23
CA LYS A 195 9.21 10.84 -19.44
C LYS A 195 9.72 9.42 -19.17
N ASN A 196 10.15 9.16 -17.95
CA ASN A 196 10.66 7.87 -17.49
C ASN A 196 10.74 7.83 -15.95
N GLY A 197 11.05 6.65 -15.40
CA GLY A 197 11.18 6.45 -13.96
C GLY A 197 12.32 7.24 -13.29
N LYS A 198 13.38 7.63 -14.01
CA LYS A 198 14.45 8.47 -13.46
C LYS A 198 13.99 9.91 -13.25
N ASP A 199 13.16 10.44 -14.14
CA ASP A 199 12.54 11.76 -13.97
C ASP A 199 11.61 11.77 -12.76
N TYR A 200 10.85 10.70 -12.55
CA TYR A 200 10.06 10.51 -11.32
C TYR A 200 10.94 10.50 -10.07
N LEU A 201 12.07 9.77 -10.08
CA LEU A 201 13.00 9.73 -8.95
C LEU A 201 13.59 11.12 -8.65
N LYS A 202 13.97 11.87 -9.69
CA LYS A 202 14.47 13.23 -9.55
C LYS A 202 13.42 14.13 -8.89
N PHE A 203 12.18 14.07 -9.36
CA PHE A 203 11.05 14.76 -8.73
C PHE A 203 10.85 14.35 -7.27
N ALA A 204 10.91 13.04 -6.96
CA ALA A 204 10.72 12.54 -5.61
C ALA A 204 11.78 13.08 -4.63
N LEU A 205 13.03 13.17 -5.07
CA LEU A 205 14.17 13.61 -4.26
C LEU A 205 14.42 15.13 -4.23
N ASP A 206 13.64 15.93 -4.96
CA ASP A 206 13.82 17.39 -5.05
C ASP A 206 13.48 18.11 -3.72
N GLN A 207 14.50 18.33 -2.88
CA GLN A 207 14.33 18.85 -1.51
C GLN A 207 13.81 20.29 -1.45
N GLU A 208 14.14 21.14 -2.43
CA GLU A 208 13.75 22.56 -2.42
C GLU A 208 12.24 22.72 -2.63
N ASN A 209 11.69 21.91 -3.53
CA ASN A 209 10.25 21.82 -3.71
C ASN A 209 9.56 21.02 -2.61
N TYR A 210 10.26 20.10 -1.94
CA TYR A 210 9.64 19.25 -0.93
C TYR A 210 9.05 20.05 0.24
N GLY A 211 9.83 20.97 0.83
CA GLY A 211 9.38 21.73 2.00
C GLY A 211 8.15 22.59 1.72
N LYS A 212 8.08 23.20 0.54
CA LYS A 212 6.93 24.02 0.10
C LYS A 212 5.67 23.18 -0.11
N GLU A 213 5.83 22.00 -0.70
CA GLU A 213 4.72 21.10 -1.00
C GLU A 213 4.26 20.28 0.22
N LEU A 214 5.15 20.08 1.20
CA LEU A 214 4.84 19.40 2.45
C LEU A 214 3.68 20.07 3.18
N GLU A 215 3.68 21.41 3.25
CA GLU A 215 2.59 22.17 3.89
C GLU A 215 1.26 21.95 3.16
N LYS A 216 1.26 21.76 1.84
CA LYS A 216 0.04 21.48 1.08
C LYS A 216 -0.54 20.08 1.34
N ILE A 217 0.32 19.10 1.64
CA ILE A 217 -0.09 17.71 1.88
C ILE A 217 -0.04 17.30 3.36
N LYS A 218 0.27 18.22 4.29
CA LYS A 218 0.47 17.94 5.71
C LYS A 218 -0.73 17.23 6.36
N HIS A 219 -1.94 17.63 5.99
CA HIS A 219 -3.19 17.02 6.44
C HIS A 219 -3.41 15.59 5.92
N LEU A 220 -2.60 15.15 4.95
CA LEU A 220 -2.59 13.80 4.37
C LEU A 220 -1.58 12.88 5.08
N MET A 221 -0.72 13.42 5.94
CA MET A 221 0.39 12.66 6.54
C MET A 221 -0.04 11.94 7.83
N LEU A 222 0.70 10.88 8.17
CA LEU A 222 0.74 10.42 9.56
C LEU A 222 1.56 11.45 10.34
N GLU A 223 0.94 12.14 11.28
CA GLU A 223 1.65 12.76 12.41
C GLU A 223 2.60 11.75 13.07
#